data_AF-A0A2H3BPV1-F1
#
_entry.id   AF-A0A2H3BPV1-F1
#
_cell.length_a   1.000
_cell.length_b   1.000
_cell.length_c   1.000
_cell.angle_alpha   90.00
_cell.angle_beta   90.00
_cell.angle_gamma   90.00
#
_symmetry.space_group_name_H-M   'P 1'
#
loop_
_entity.id
_entity.type
_entity.pdbx_description
1 polymer ?
#
loop_
_entity_poly.entity_id
_entity_poly.type
_entity_poly.pdbx_seq_one_letter_code
_entity_poly.pdbx_strand_id
1 'polypeptide(L)'
;MFKRNSKDPASFNPTQNTTPRNRGMFGICLPTLFIVRRRPSSREDLSMLLPAEEEPVVVTAANVPREVLLATFAYRALVTLLTSSAYPPAARGVFNGRGPRQTPSKLKELEHGVPVDKIISSNSRKERGLDHPLITFTRQVAALMEWAALAELVPNAFPHDVSYRKKWVRMGVPFIRKNVAKKFIEDKAIEEARKAGKEPDVFYALQLLDEIGIYSTILAIHDSPTILSPNSRP
;
A
#
# COMPACT_ATOMS: atom_id res chain seq x y z
N MET A 1 -13.81 30.68 -44.63
CA MET A 1 -15.16 30.22 -44.25
C MET A 1 -15.07 28.78 -43.76
N PHE A 2 -15.04 28.55 -42.44
CA PHE A 2 -15.03 27.21 -41.85
C PHE A 2 -16.41 26.91 -41.26
N LYS A 3 -17.13 25.93 -41.84
CA LYS A 3 -18.41 25.43 -41.31
C LYS A 3 -18.11 24.46 -40.15
N ARG A 4 -18.57 24.81 -38.94
CA ARG A 4 -18.62 23.86 -37.80
C ARG A 4 -19.98 23.16 -37.85
N ASN A 5 -19.96 21.83 -37.91
CA ASN A 5 -21.14 21.00 -37.69
C ASN A 5 -21.40 20.92 -36.18
N SER A 6 -22.54 21.46 -35.74
CA SER A 6 -23.11 21.20 -34.41
C SER A 6 -23.77 19.84 -34.42
N LYS A 7 -23.31 18.94 -33.54
CA LYS A 7 -23.96 17.66 -33.23
C LYS A 7 -24.62 17.84 -31.88
N ASP A 8 -25.93 17.67 -31.83
CA ASP A 8 -26.77 17.86 -30.64
C ASP A 8 -26.40 16.88 -29.52
N PRO A 9 -26.49 17.29 -28.24
CA PRO A 9 -26.30 16.38 -27.12
C PRO A 9 -27.57 15.56 -26.84
N ALA A 10 -27.41 14.24 -26.85
CA ALA A 10 -28.43 13.29 -26.42
C ALA A 10 -28.79 13.51 -24.94
N SER A 11 -30.09 13.60 -24.66
CA SER A 11 -30.66 13.67 -23.32
C SER A 11 -30.45 12.36 -22.57
N PHE A 12 -29.78 12.45 -21.43
CA PHE A 12 -29.57 11.33 -20.52
C PHE A 12 -30.71 11.31 -19.49
N ASN A 13 -31.63 10.34 -19.61
CA ASN A 13 -32.67 10.10 -18.62
C ASN A 13 -32.16 9.08 -17.57
N PRO A 14 -32.00 9.45 -16.29
CA PRO A 14 -31.67 8.48 -15.26
C PRO A 14 -32.92 7.67 -14.88
N THR A 15 -32.82 6.36 -15.07
CA THR A 15 -33.80 5.35 -14.62
C THR A 15 -33.97 5.44 -13.10
N GLN A 16 -35.21 5.60 -12.65
CA GLN A 16 -35.57 5.58 -11.22
C GLN A 16 -35.48 4.14 -10.70
N ASN A 17 -34.45 3.84 -9.89
CA ASN A 17 -34.39 2.60 -9.12
C ASN A 17 -35.35 2.70 -7.92
N THR A 18 -36.51 2.05 -8.05
CA THR A 18 -37.44 1.81 -6.95
C THR A 18 -37.04 0.54 -6.21
N THR A 19 -36.43 0.69 -5.02
CA THR A 19 -36.26 -0.42 -4.08
C THR A 19 -37.55 -0.66 -3.29
N PRO A 20 -38.09 -1.90 -3.25
CA PRO A 20 -39.25 -2.20 -2.42
C PRO A 20 -38.86 -2.31 -0.94
N ARG A 21 -39.58 -1.57 -0.09
CA ARG A 21 -39.62 -1.77 1.37
C ARG A 21 -40.26 -3.13 1.65
N ASN A 22 -39.46 -4.11 2.09
CA ASN A 22 -39.97 -5.34 2.66
C ASN A 22 -40.14 -5.21 4.18
N ARG A 23 -41.40 -5.09 4.61
CA ARG A 23 -41.86 -5.39 5.98
C ARG A 23 -42.13 -6.89 6.05
N GLY A 24 -41.58 -7.57 7.04
CA GLY A 24 -41.88 -8.98 7.28
C GLY A 24 -41.21 -9.48 8.55
N MET A 25 -41.86 -9.25 9.68
CA MET A 25 -41.63 -10.00 10.92
C MET A 25 -41.81 -11.48 10.65
N PHE A 26 -40.77 -12.28 10.85
CA PHE A 26 -40.91 -13.71 11.10
C PHE A 26 -40.11 -14.04 12.37
N GLY A 27 -40.85 -14.32 13.45
CA GLY A 27 -40.32 -14.98 14.62
C GLY A 27 -40.07 -16.44 14.28
N ILE A 28 -38.82 -16.88 14.38
CA ILE A 28 -38.46 -18.28 14.26
C ILE A 28 -37.96 -18.72 15.63
N CYS A 29 -38.73 -19.63 16.23
CA CYS A 29 -38.43 -20.36 17.45
C CYS A 29 -37.26 -21.31 17.16
N LEU A 30 -36.15 -21.18 17.89
CA LEU A 30 -34.98 -22.06 17.78
C LEU A 30 -35.25 -23.39 18.49
N PRO A 31 -35.12 -24.56 17.83
CA PRO A 31 -35.00 -25.82 18.55
C PRO A 31 -33.54 -26.03 18.99
N THR A 32 -33.39 -26.43 20.25
CA THR A 32 -32.14 -26.84 20.88
C THR A 32 -31.51 -28.01 20.10
N LEU A 33 -30.40 -27.78 19.42
CA LEU A 33 -29.69 -28.80 18.66
C LEU A 33 -28.75 -29.60 19.59
N PHE A 34 -29.10 -30.85 19.84
CA PHE A 34 -28.24 -31.83 20.50
C PHE A 34 -27.05 -32.17 19.59
N ILE A 35 -25.82 -31.93 20.06
CA ILE A 35 -24.59 -32.36 19.39
C ILE A 35 -24.35 -33.84 19.72
N VAL A 36 -24.71 -34.73 18.81
CA VAL A 36 -24.26 -36.14 18.83
C VAL A 36 -22.99 -36.24 17.99
N ARG A 37 -21.83 -36.34 18.65
CA ARG A 37 -20.55 -36.69 18.01
C ARG A 37 -20.60 -38.15 17.54
N ARG A 38 -20.80 -38.38 16.24
CA ARG A 38 -20.43 -39.66 15.59
C ARG A 38 -18.96 -39.63 15.21
N ARG A 39 -18.17 -40.57 15.74
CA ARG A 39 -16.81 -40.88 15.25
C ARG A 39 -16.92 -41.51 13.86
N PRO A 40 -16.17 -41.06 12.84
CA PRO A 40 -15.96 -41.86 11.64
C PRO A 40 -14.93 -42.96 11.92
N SER A 41 -15.36 -44.21 11.78
CA SER A 41 -14.53 -45.40 11.70
C SER A 41 -14.27 -45.75 10.24
N SER A 42 -13.11 -45.34 9.73
CA SER A 42 -12.34 -46.04 8.68
C SER A 42 -11.26 -45.07 8.22
N ARG A 43 -10.05 -45.34 8.69
CA ARG A 43 -8.83 -44.59 8.45
C ARG A 43 -8.00 -45.42 7.49
N GLU A 44 -8.25 -45.32 6.20
CA GLU A 44 -7.33 -45.84 5.18
C GLU A 44 -7.20 -44.82 4.04
N ASP A 45 -5.93 -44.58 3.69
CA ASP A 45 -5.41 -44.15 2.40
C ASP A 45 -5.62 -42.70 1.93
N LEU A 46 -4.83 -41.79 2.51
CA LEU A 46 -4.54 -40.47 1.90
C LEU A 46 -3.12 -39.97 2.21
N SER A 47 -2.14 -40.88 2.19
CA SER A 47 -0.73 -40.60 2.50
C SER A 47 0.18 -40.44 1.27
N MET A 48 -0.35 -40.20 0.06
CA MET A 48 0.42 -40.39 -1.18
C MET A 48 0.77 -39.13 -1.99
N LEU A 49 0.49 -37.89 -1.55
CA LEU A 49 0.86 -36.69 -2.34
C LEU A 49 1.15 -35.45 -1.48
N LEU A 50 2.02 -35.56 -0.47
CA LEU A 50 2.71 -34.37 0.05
C LEU A 50 4.18 -34.49 -0.35
N PRO A 51 4.73 -33.51 -1.11
CA PRO A 51 6.16 -33.48 -1.38
C PRO A 51 6.90 -33.43 -0.05
N ALA A 52 7.94 -34.25 0.07
CA ALA A 52 8.79 -34.33 1.25
C ALA A 52 9.10 -32.92 1.76
N GLU A 53 8.64 -32.61 2.98
CA GLU A 53 9.03 -31.39 3.65
C GLU A 53 10.55 -31.48 3.84
N GLU A 54 11.28 -30.69 3.05
CA GLU A 54 12.71 -30.53 3.24
C GLU A 54 12.92 -29.95 4.64
N GLU A 55 13.46 -30.79 5.53
CA GLU A 55 13.86 -30.41 6.89
C GLU A 55 14.61 -29.08 6.82
N PRO A 56 14.20 -28.06 7.60
CA PRO A 56 14.82 -26.75 7.54
C PRO A 56 16.30 -26.90 7.87
N VAL A 57 17.16 -26.62 6.88
CA VAL A 57 18.61 -26.63 7.08
C VAL A 57 18.92 -25.62 8.18
N VAL A 58 19.21 -26.12 9.37
CA VAL A 58 19.59 -25.32 10.52
C VAL A 58 20.95 -24.71 10.19
N VAL A 59 20.93 -23.47 9.69
CA VAL A 59 22.15 -22.71 9.41
C VAL A 59 22.79 -22.34 10.75
N THR A 60 23.61 -23.24 11.27
CA THR A 60 24.44 -22.97 12.45
C THR A 60 25.49 -21.92 12.09
N ALA A 61 25.73 -20.96 12.98
CA ALA A 61 26.65 -19.84 12.76
C ALA A 61 28.10 -20.23 12.36
N ALA A 62 28.47 -21.50 12.57
CA ALA A 62 29.78 -22.04 12.22
C ALA A 62 30.02 -22.21 10.71
N ASN A 63 28.97 -22.26 9.88
CA ASN A 63 29.09 -22.59 8.44
C ASN A 63 28.85 -21.39 7.50
N VAL A 64 28.79 -20.17 8.03
CA VAL A 64 28.61 -18.98 7.19
C VAL A 64 29.98 -18.56 6.63
N PRO A 65 30.15 -18.49 5.29
CA PRO A 65 31.42 -18.05 4.69
C PRO A 65 31.79 -16.65 5.17
N ARG A 66 33.09 -16.45 5.45
CA ARG A 66 33.61 -15.20 6.05
C ARG A 66 33.26 -13.96 5.24
N GLU A 67 33.14 -14.07 3.91
CA GLU A 67 32.75 -12.95 3.04
C GLU A 67 31.33 -12.45 3.34
N VAL A 68 30.40 -13.36 3.63
CA VAL A 68 29.00 -13.00 3.95
C VAL A 68 28.93 -12.31 5.31
N LEU A 69 29.70 -12.78 6.29
CA LEU A 69 29.82 -12.12 7.60
C LEU A 69 30.39 -10.70 7.48
N LEU A 70 31.43 -10.50 6.67
CA LEU A 70 32.04 -9.18 6.43
C LEU A 70 31.07 -8.24 5.69
N ALA A 71 30.35 -8.72 4.68
CA ALA A 71 29.35 -7.93 3.98
C ALA A 71 28.20 -7.51 4.90
N THR A 72 27.76 -8.40 5.79
CA THR A 72 26.69 -8.10 6.76
C THR A 72 27.15 -7.08 7.81
N PHE A 73 28.40 -7.18 8.28
CA PHE A 73 29.00 -6.19 9.18
C PHE A 73 29.19 -4.84 8.50
N ALA A 74 29.69 -4.81 7.26
CA ALA A 74 29.86 -3.59 6.49
C ALA A 74 28.52 -2.91 6.20
N TYR A 75 27.49 -3.67 5.82
CA TYR A 75 26.14 -3.16 5.62
C TYR A 75 25.55 -2.60 6.92
N ARG A 76 25.72 -3.31 8.05
CA ARG A 76 25.22 -2.85 9.35
C ARG A 76 25.97 -1.61 9.84
N ALA A 77 27.29 -1.52 9.61
CA ALA A 77 28.08 -0.33 9.87
C ALA A 77 27.66 0.84 8.99
N LEU A 78 27.44 0.61 7.69
CA LEU A 78 26.94 1.62 6.74
C LEU A 78 25.54 2.12 7.15
N VAL A 79 24.61 1.23 7.47
CA VAL A 79 23.28 1.60 7.98
C VAL A 79 23.42 2.39 9.26
N THR A 80 24.28 1.96 10.19
CA THR A 80 24.52 2.68 11.44
C THR A 80 25.14 4.05 11.20
N LEU A 81 26.05 4.20 10.26
CA LEU A 81 26.68 5.48 9.90
C LEU A 81 25.67 6.42 9.23
N LEU A 82 24.87 5.89 8.31
CA LEU A 82 23.79 6.62 7.64
C LEU A 82 22.68 7.03 8.63
N THR A 83 22.43 6.24 9.67
CA THR A 83 21.45 6.59 10.72
C THR A 83 22.04 7.45 11.83
N SER A 84 23.35 7.38 12.12
CA SER A 84 23.99 8.08 13.25
C SER A 84 24.62 9.42 12.89
N SER A 85 25.01 9.64 11.62
CA SER A 85 25.75 10.84 11.23
C SER A 85 24.88 12.01 10.72
N ALA A 86 23.57 11.85 10.52
CA ALA A 86 22.77 12.89 9.86
C ALA A 86 21.29 12.96 10.26
N TYR A 87 20.88 12.35 11.37
CA TYR A 87 19.58 12.64 11.96
C TYR A 87 19.80 13.07 13.41
N PRO A 88 19.87 14.38 13.72
CA PRO A 88 19.61 14.81 15.09
C PRO A 88 18.32 14.12 15.56
N PRO A 89 18.23 13.69 16.85
CA PRO A 89 17.03 13.03 17.37
C PRO A 89 15.86 13.86 16.89
N ALA A 90 15.02 13.28 16.02
CA ALA A 90 14.07 14.05 15.25
C ALA A 90 13.27 14.89 16.24
N ALA A 91 13.63 16.18 16.36
CA ALA A 91 12.70 17.18 16.76
C ALA A 91 11.60 16.95 15.74
N ARG A 92 10.51 16.31 16.15
CA ARG A 92 9.26 16.34 15.42
C ARG A 92 8.82 17.80 15.47
N GLY A 93 9.58 18.66 14.78
CA GLY A 93 9.08 19.90 14.27
C GLY A 93 7.94 19.44 13.40
N VAL A 94 6.74 19.54 13.96
CA VAL A 94 5.52 19.46 13.19
C VAL A 94 5.67 20.59 12.20
N PHE A 95 6.18 20.27 11.01
CA PHE A 95 6.26 21.23 9.93
C PHE A 95 4.80 21.46 9.54
N ASN A 96 4.19 22.42 10.21
CA ASN A 96 2.90 22.93 9.83
C ASN A 96 3.14 23.62 8.49
N GLY A 97 3.04 22.86 7.39
CA GLY A 97 2.92 23.42 6.03
C GLY A 97 1.65 24.27 5.85
N ARG A 98 0.91 24.47 6.93
CA ARG A 98 -0.11 25.50 7.10
C ARG A 98 0.60 26.70 7.71
N GLY A 99 0.86 27.76 6.93
CA GLY A 99 1.26 29.07 7.46
C GLY A 99 0.31 29.57 8.56
N PRO A 100 0.58 30.74 9.19
CA PRO A 100 -0.18 31.23 10.34
C PRO A 100 -1.68 31.31 10.04
N ARG A 101 -2.41 30.26 10.39
CA ARG A 101 -3.86 30.16 10.27
C ARG A 101 -4.43 30.37 11.66
N GLN A 102 -5.45 31.20 11.73
CA GLN A 102 -6.23 31.33 12.95
C GLN A 102 -6.76 29.95 13.34
N THR A 103 -6.57 29.58 14.60
CA THR A 103 -7.06 28.32 15.14
C THR A 103 -8.59 28.32 15.04
N PRO A 104 -9.24 27.19 14.72
CA PRO A 104 -10.70 27.11 14.60
C PRO A 104 -11.45 27.60 15.83
N SER A 105 -10.81 27.58 17.00
CA SER A 105 -11.32 28.18 18.24
C SER A 105 -11.65 29.67 18.10
N LYS A 106 -10.79 30.45 17.43
CA LYS A 106 -11.02 31.90 17.23
C LYS A 106 -12.16 32.22 16.26
N LEU A 107 -12.48 31.27 15.36
CA LEU A 107 -13.59 31.42 14.41
C LEU A 107 -14.95 31.03 14.98
N LYS A 108 -14.98 30.20 16.04
CA LYS A 108 -16.23 29.85 16.74
C LYS A 108 -16.75 30.97 17.64
N GLU A 109 -15.88 31.89 18.05
CA GLU A 109 -16.24 33.04 18.90
C GLU A 109 -16.80 34.24 18.09
N LEU A 110 -16.71 34.21 16.76
CA LEU A 110 -17.26 35.24 15.86
C LEU A 110 -18.69 34.87 15.44
N GLU A 111 -19.63 34.82 16.38
CA GLU A 111 -20.98 34.30 16.12
C GLU A 111 -21.92 35.23 15.33
N HIS A 112 -21.57 36.48 14.99
CA HIS A 112 -22.57 37.43 14.47
C HIS A 112 -22.04 38.26 13.30
N GLY A 113 -22.21 37.76 12.05
CA GLY A 113 -22.07 38.62 10.86
C GLY A 113 -21.51 37.98 9.58
N VAL A 114 -21.06 36.72 9.61
CA VAL A 114 -20.55 36.05 8.39
C VAL A 114 -21.65 35.20 7.76
N PRO A 115 -21.95 35.36 6.45
CA PRO A 115 -23.05 34.64 5.79
C PRO A 115 -22.67 33.20 5.40
N VAL A 116 -22.16 32.40 6.33
CA VAL A 116 -21.81 30.98 6.09
C VAL A 116 -22.22 30.10 7.27
N ASP A 117 -23.00 29.04 7.00
CA ASP A 117 -23.50 28.13 8.04
C ASP A 117 -22.45 27.13 8.54
N LYS A 118 -21.45 26.82 7.71
CA LYS A 118 -20.45 25.79 7.99
C LYS A 118 -19.11 26.14 7.35
N ILE A 119 -18.06 26.20 8.17
CA ILE A 119 -16.69 26.33 7.68
C ILE A 119 -16.24 24.96 7.15
N ILE A 120 -16.18 24.80 5.83
CA ILE A 120 -15.64 23.61 5.20
C ILE A 120 -14.13 23.79 5.03
N SER A 121 -13.34 22.86 5.59
CA SER A 121 -11.89 22.87 5.44
C SER A 121 -11.48 22.38 4.04
N SER A 122 -11.53 23.27 3.05
CA SER A 122 -11.15 22.93 1.66
C SER A 122 -9.63 23.02 1.39
N ASN A 123 -8.82 23.42 2.37
CA ASN A 123 -7.41 23.74 2.16
C ASN A 123 -6.45 22.56 2.31
N SER A 124 -6.95 21.44 2.81
CA SER A 124 -6.15 20.24 2.98
C SER A 124 -6.58 19.31 1.85
N ARG A 125 -5.64 18.76 1.06
CA ARG A 125 -5.89 17.59 0.20
C ARG A 125 -6.24 16.34 1.03
N LYS A 126 -7.14 16.48 1.99
CA LYS A 126 -7.75 15.41 2.75
C LYS A 126 -9.09 15.16 2.09
N GLU A 127 -9.06 14.34 1.05
CA GLU A 127 -10.25 13.83 0.36
C GLU A 127 -11.23 13.13 1.32
N ARG A 128 -10.79 12.76 2.53
CA ARG A 128 -11.61 12.14 3.57
C ARG A 128 -12.65 13.08 4.23
N GLY A 129 -12.60 14.38 3.97
CA GLY A 129 -13.51 15.37 4.59
C GLY A 129 -14.71 15.77 3.72
N LEU A 130 -14.77 15.28 2.49
CA LEU A 130 -15.90 15.40 1.59
C LEU A 130 -16.58 14.02 1.60
N ASP A 131 -17.91 13.96 1.60
CA ASP A 131 -18.75 12.76 1.81
C ASP A 131 -18.58 11.69 0.72
N HIS A 132 -17.35 11.26 0.47
CA HIS A 132 -17.03 10.21 -0.46
C HIS A 132 -17.31 8.87 0.22
N PRO A 133 -18.00 7.95 -0.49
CA PRO A 133 -18.14 6.60 0.00
C PRO A 133 -16.75 6.02 0.23
N LEU A 134 -16.62 5.34 1.35
CA LEU A 134 -15.37 4.69 1.74
C LEU A 134 -14.97 3.71 0.63
N ILE A 135 -13.72 3.75 0.19
CA ILE A 135 -13.21 2.74 -0.75
C ILE A 135 -13.33 1.37 -0.06
N THR A 136 -14.33 0.60 -0.49
CA THR A 136 -14.77 -0.63 0.18
C THR A 136 -13.76 -1.76 -0.03
N PHE A 137 -13.23 -1.88 -1.24
CA PHE A 137 -12.31 -2.97 -1.61
C PHE A 137 -11.03 -2.99 -0.75
N THR A 138 -10.30 -1.88 -0.66
CA THR A 138 -9.03 -1.83 0.10
C THR A 138 -9.25 -2.11 1.58
N ARG A 139 -10.38 -1.66 2.14
CA ARG A 139 -10.76 -1.93 3.53
C ARG A 139 -11.11 -3.39 3.76
N GLN A 140 -11.82 -4.02 2.83
CA GLN A 140 -12.13 -5.43 2.89
C GLN A 140 -10.86 -6.29 2.85
N VAL A 141 -9.91 -5.95 1.97
CA VAL A 141 -8.60 -6.63 1.93
C VAL A 141 -7.83 -6.43 3.23
N ALA A 142 -7.78 -5.19 3.75
CA ALA A 142 -7.11 -4.90 5.02
C ALA A 142 -7.73 -5.67 6.19
N ALA A 143 -9.07 -5.73 6.29
CA ALA A 143 -9.77 -6.48 7.32
C ALA A 143 -9.43 -7.98 7.27
N LEU A 144 -9.35 -8.57 6.08
CA LEU A 144 -8.95 -9.98 5.93
C LEU A 144 -7.45 -10.23 6.22
N MET A 145 -6.60 -9.22 6.06
CA MET A 145 -5.18 -9.30 6.42
C MET A 145 -4.97 -9.18 7.93
N GLU A 146 -5.76 -8.34 8.59
CA GLU A 146 -5.73 -8.16 10.04
C GLU A 146 -6.37 -9.35 10.77
N TRP A 147 -7.48 -9.88 10.25
CA TRP A 147 -8.17 -11.03 10.83
C TRP A 147 -8.43 -12.13 9.80
N ALA A 148 -7.44 -13.01 9.63
CA ALA A 148 -7.48 -14.03 8.58
C ALA A 148 -8.63 -15.05 8.72
N ALA A 149 -9.04 -15.40 9.94
CA ALA A 149 -10.12 -16.35 10.23
C ALA A 149 -11.50 -15.84 9.80
N LEU A 150 -11.65 -14.52 9.59
CA LEU A 150 -12.90 -13.91 9.16
C LEU A 150 -13.37 -14.45 7.79
N ALA A 151 -12.45 -14.88 6.93
CA ALA A 151 -12.78 -15.50 5.65
C ALA A 151 -13.47 -16.86 5.79
N GLU A 152 -13.18 -17.61 6.86
CA GLU A 152 -13.76 -18.94 7.12
C GLU A 152 -15.07 -18.83 7.88
N LEU A 153 -15.18 -17.86 8.80
CA LEU A 153 -16.38 -17.60 9.58
C LEU A 153 -17.56 -17.12 8.72
N VAL A 154 -17.28 -16.34 7.68
CA VAL A 154 -18.30 -15.76 6.80
C VAL A 154 -17.89 -15.83 5.31
N PRO A 155 -17.94 -17.01 4.68
CA PRO A 155 -17.41 -17.22 3.32
C PRO A 155 -18.11 -16.39 2.23
N ASN A 156 -19.34 -15.94 2.47
CA ASN A 156 -20.12 -15.16 1.52
C ASN A 156 -20.13 -13.63 1.82
N ALA A 157 -19.45 -13.18 2.89
CA ALA A 157 -19.43 -11.77 3.26
C ALA A 157 -18.46 -10.93 2.43
N PHE A 158 -17.47 -11.57 1.79
CA PHE A 158 -16.47 -10.91 0.96
C PHE A 158 -16.60 -11.34 -0.50
N PRO A 159 -16.49 -10.40 -1.46
CA PRO A 159 -16.37 -10.75 -2.86
C PRO A 159 -15.17 -11.67 -3.10
N HIS A 160 -15.27 -12.58 -4.08
CA HIS A 160 -14.22 -13.54 -4.40
C HIS A 160 -12.86 -12.87 -4.71
N ASP A 161 -12.89 -11.68 -5.34
CA ASP A 161 -11.68 -10.90 -5.67
C ASP A 161 -10.90 -10.45 -4.44
N VAL A 162 -11.58 -10.18 -3.31
CA VAL A 162 -10.93 -9.78 -2.06
C VAL A 162 -10.14 -10.96 -1.49
N SER A 163 -10.72 -12.15 -1.50
CA SER A 163 -10.07 -13.39 -1.08
C SER A 163 -8.87 -13.74 -1.98
N TYR A 164 -9.02 -13.56 -3.29
CA TYR A 164 -7.92 -13.71 -4.24
C TYR A 164 -6.77 -12.73 -3.95
N ARG A 165 -7.10 -11.45 -3.66
CA ARG A 165 -6.11 -10.42 -3.35
C ARG A 165 -5.42 -10.65 -2.00
N LYS A 166 -6.10 -11.19 -1.00
CA LYS A 166 -5.49 -11.63 0.27
C LYS A 166 -4.36 -12.64 0.02
N LYS A 167 -4.60 -13.62 -0.86
CA LYS A 167 -3.56 -14.59 -1.25
C LYS A 167 -2.34 -13.91 -1.88
N TRP A 168 -2.56 -12.87 -2.69
CA TRP A 168 -1.48 -12.10 -3.31
C TRP A 168 -0.61 -11.38 -2.30
N VAL A 169 -1.21 -10.73 -1.30
CA VAL A 169 -0.46 -10.02 -0.26
C VAL A 169 0.37 -10.99 0.58
N ARG A 170 -0.15 -12.20 0.86
CA ARG A 170 0.61 -13.24 1.58
C ARG A 170 1.85 -13.76 0.82
N MET A 171 1.85 -13.72 -0.51
CA MET A 171 3.03 -14.09 -1.32
C MET A 171 4.15 -13.04 -1.27
N GLY A 172 3.91 -11.89 -0.62
CA GLY A 172 4.93 -10.90 -0.32
C GLY A 172 5.18 -9.85 -1.41
N VAL A 173 6.05 -8.89 -1.07
CA VAL A 173 6.39 -7.73 -1.91
C VAL A 173 6.94 -8.10 -3.29
N PRO A 174 7.79 -9.14 -3.48
CA PRO A 174 8.29 -9.50 -4.81
C PRO A 174 7.17 -9.86 -5.79
N PHE A 175 6.13 -10.56 -5.33
CA PHE A 175 4.99 -10.93 -6.17
C PHE A 175 4.13 -9.72 -6.52
N ILE A 176 3.93 -8.80 -5.57
CA ILE A 176 3.21 -7.55 -5.80
C ILE A 176 3.93 -6.72 -6.87
N ARG A 177 5.27 -6.58 -6.78
CA ARG A 177 6.08 -5.85 -7.77
C ARG A 177 5.90 -6.41 -9.17
N LYS A 178 6.03 -7.73 -9.35
CA LYS A 178 5.84 -8.39 -10.66
C LYS A 178 4.45 -8.13 -11.26
N ASN A 179 3.40 -8.16 -10.44
CA ASN A 179 2.05 -7.94 -10.94
C ASN A 179 1.73 -6.46 -11.19
N VAL A 180 2.31 -5.54 -10.41
CA VAL A 180 2.19 -4.11 -10.69
C VAL A 180 2.91 -3.78 -11.98
N ALA A 181 4.13 -4.30 -12.16
CA ALA A 181 4.87 -4.18 -13.41
C ALA A 181 4.08 -4.76 -14.59
N LYS A 182 3.58 -5.99 -14.48
CA LYS A 182 2.82 -6.61 -15.57
C LYS A 182 1.50 -5.90 -15.90
N LYS A 183 0.83 -5.27 -14.93
CA LYS A 183 -0.55 -4.77 -15.08
C LYS A 183 -0.65 -3.26 -15.29
N PHE A 184 0.25 -2.48 -14.70
CA PHE A 184 0.15 -1.01 -14.68
C PHE A 184 1.31 -0.33 -15.38
N ILE A 185 2.43 -1.02 -15.56
CA ILE A 185 3.55 -0.53 -16.32
C ILE A 185 3.34 -1.04 -17.75
N GLU A 186 3.02 -0.13 -18.67
CA GLU A 186 2.79 -0.45 -20.08
C GLU A 186 4.01 -1.17 -20.67
N ASP A 187 3.79 -2.09 -21.61
CA ASP A 187 4.87 -2.82 -22.32
C ASP A 187 5.92 -1.86 -22.90
N LYS A 188 5.49 -0.65 -23.29
CA LYS A 188 6.37 0.44 -23.75
C LYS A 188 7.49 0.76 -22.77
N ALA A 189 7.20 0.80 -21.47
CA ALA A 189 8.21 1.13 -20.49
C ALA A 189 9.19 -0.03 -20.23
N ILE A 190 8.74 -1.26 -20.43
CA ILE A 190 9.64 -2.43 -20.45
C ILE A 190 10.55 -2.36 -21.68
N GLU A 191 10.01 -1.97 -22.83
CA GLU A 191 10.78 -1.76 -24.06
C GLU A 191 11.80 -0.62 -23.91
N GLU A 192 11.44 0.50 -23.29
CA GLU A 192 12.33 1.62 -22.98
C GLU A 192 13.44 1.20 -22.02
N ALA A 193 13.12 0.47 -20.94
CA ALA A 193 14.11 -0.07 -20.02
C ALA A 193 15.09 -1.01 -20.74
N ARG A 194 14.57 -1.90 -21.60
CA ARG A 194 15.38 -2.81 -22.40
C ARG A 194 16.25 -2.05 -23.42
N LYS A 195 15.73 -1.00 -24.03
CA LYS A 195 16.48 -0.12 -24.95
C LYS A 195 17.60 0.63 -24.23
N ALA A 196 17.39 0.98 -22.96
CA ALA A 196 18.41 1.56 -22.09
C ALA A 196 19.40 0.53 -21.51
N GLY A 197 19.22 -0.76 -21.80
CA GLY A 197 20.07 -1.84 -21.27
C GLY A 197 19.96 -2.04 -19.76
N LYS A 198 18.85 -1.63 -19.15
CA LYS A 198 18.61 -1.72 -17.70
C LYS A 198 17.44 -2.66 -17.42
N GLU A 199 17.44 -3.31 -16.26
CA GLU A 199 16.24 -4.01 -15.80
C GLU A 199 15.10 -3.01 -15.55
N PRO A 200 13.83 -3.36 -15.85
CA PRO A 200 12.69 -2.45 -15.70
C PRO A 200 12.57 -1.86 -14.30
N ASP A 201 12.80 -2.66 -13.25
CA ASP A 201 12.75 -2.20 -11.87
C ASP A 201 13.78 -1.09 -11.58
N VAL A 202 14.99 -1.25 -12.11
CA VAL A 202 16.09 -0.27 -11.96
C VAL A 202 15.80 0.98 -12.79
N PHE A 203 15.34 0.81 -14.02
CA PHE A 203 14.98 1.92 -14.91
C PHE A 203 13.90 2.81 -14.28
N TYR A 204 12.85 2.20 -13.73
CA TYR A 204 11.77 2.92 -13.05
C TYR A 204 12.22 3.59 -11.75
N ALA A 205 13.03 2.92 -10.94
CA ALA A 205 13.55 3.52 -9.72
C ALA A 205 14.39 4.76 -10.03
N LEU A 206 15.22 4.72 -11.07
CA LEU A 206 16.01 5.86 -11.52
C LEU A 206 15.15 7.00 -12.05
N GLN A 207 14.16 6.70 -12.90
CA GLN A 207 13.25 7.72 -13.43
C GLN A 207 12.46 8.42 -12.32
N LEU A 208 12.00 7.65 -11.32
CA LEU A 208 11.31 8.22 -10.15
C LEU A 208 12.26 9.12 -9.33
N LEU A 209 13.51 8.72 -9.15
CA LEU A 209 14.51 9.53 -8.44
C LEU A 209 14.86 10.81 -9.20
N ASP A 210 14.86 10.78 -10.54
CA ASP A 210 15.04 11.95 -11.40
C ASP A 210 13.84 12.90 -11.29
N GLU A 211 12.61 12.39 -11.35
CA GLU A 211 11.39 13.20 -11.19
C GLU A 211 11.32 13.90 -9.82
N ILE A 212 11.81 13.25 -8.77
CA ILE A 212 11.88 13.82 -7.42
C ILE A 212 13.11 14.76 -7.29
N GLY A 213 14.03 14.76 -8.25
CA GLY A 213 15.25 15.58 -8.22
C GLY A 213 16.33 15.08 -7.25
N ILE A 214 16.21 13.85 -6.76
CA ILE A 214 17.17 13.25 -5.82
C ILE A 214 18.42 12.76 -6.58
N TYR A 215 18.23 12.19 -7.78
CA TYR A 215 19.32 11.59 -8.54
C TYR A 215 20.39 12.60 -8.95
N SER A 216 19.99 13.79 -9.40
CA SER A 216 20.92 14.90 -9.71
C SER A 216 21.73 15.36 -8.49
N THR A 217 21.11 15.35 -7.31
CA THR A 217 21.78 15.68 -6.05
C THR A 217 22.83 14.64 -5.69
N ILE A 218 22.53 13.34 -5.84
CA ILE A 218 23.48 12.26 -5.57
C ILE A 218 24.67 12.31 -6.54
N LEU A 219 24.42 12.55 -7.82
CA LEU A 219 25.50 12.72 -8.81
C LEU A 219 26.39 13.93 -8.48
N ALA A 220 25.80 15.07 -8.10
CA ALA A 220 26.57 16.25 -7.71
C ALA A 220 27.46 16.01 -6.46
N ILE A 221 26.99 15.17 -5.53
CA ILE A 221 27.79 14.77 -4.36
C ILE A 221 28.92 13.83 -4.77
N HIS A 222 28.66 12.90 -5.68
CA HIS A 222 29.66 11.93 -6.13
C HIS A 222 30.76 12.55 -7.00
N ASP A 223 30.39 13.53 -7.83
CA ASP A 223 31.33 14.25 -8.70
C ASP A 223 32.02 15.42 -8.00
N SER A 224 31.62 15.76 -6.77
CA SER A 224 32.36 16.72 -5.97
C SER A 224 33.72 16.11 -5.63
N PRO A 225 34.84 16.74 -6.04
CA PRO A 225 36.17 16.26 -5.71
C PRO A 225 36.24 16.20 -4.19
N THR A 226 36.23 14.99 -3.66
CA THR A 226 36.34 14.70 -2.23
C THR A 226 37.44 15.60 -1.71
N ILE A 227 37.09 16.61 -0.91
CA ILE A 227 38.06 17.56 -0.35
C ILE A 227 39.05 16.68 0.40
N LEU A 228 40.24 16.56 -0.20
CA LEU A 228 41.26 15.63 0.21
C LEU A 228 41.58 15.88 1.68
N SER A 229 41.65 14.77 2.40
CA SER A 229 42.14 14.61 3.76
C SER A 229 43.05 15.76 4.24
N PRO A 230 42.72 16.45 5.36
CA PRO A 230 43.49 17.59 5.88
C PRO A 230 44.87 17.21 6.47
N ASN A 231 45.45 16.06 6.12
CA ASN A 231 46.67 15.54 6.72
C ASN A 231 47.97 15.77 5.93
N SER A 232 47.97 16.59 4.87
CA SER A 232 49.24 17.10 4.32
C SER A 232 49.69 18.32 5.12
N ARG A 233 50.31 18.09 6.29
CA ARG A 233 51.14 19.14 6.94
C ARG A 233 52.53 19.13 6.30
N PRO A 234 53.12 20.31 6.01
CA PRO A 234 54.52 20.44 5.63
C PRO A 234 55.46 20.10 6.79
#